data_AF-A0A2A2Q092-F1
#
_entry.id   AF-A0A2A2Q092-F1
#
_cell.length_a   1.000
_cell.length_b   1.000
_cell.length_c   1.000
_cell.angle_alpha   90.00
_cell.angle_beta   90.00
_cell.angle_gamma   90.00
#
_symmetry.space_group_name_H-M   'P 1'
#
loop_
_entity.id
_entity.type
_entity.pdbx_description
1 polymer ?
#
loop_
_entity_poly.entity_id
_entity_poly.type
_entity_poly.pdbx_seq_one_letter_code
_entity_poly.pdbx_strand_id
1 'polypeptide(L)'
;MQGDHAALHVADPGRQHRAGLHRRDQKPALPRPDVLSAMCPRPSFLRPRRCPGRRGFSLVEVMVATAILSLVVIMILSLFINLMKSYKYNTFRLSINRDIRTFTNELTDTATYANYFVILEDFSSRTTGPEGSEVLATMGDGESGDCLLLIFKDPADDTKIQRLIGYYHDPDSDGLGPVRKFDSTFSPSSSSTQLWTLMPATSTLHTNPDIISAGIVGRATGTSSVRKLFYNFFNRSVMVKGQINYISTDGLTRRAVSTYNFTVSPRG
;
A
#
# COMPACT_ATOMS: atom_id res chain seq x y z
N MET A 1 -1.41 -63.60 -27.94
CA MET A 1 -1.15 -63.59 -26.49
C MET A 1 -1.06 -62.12 -26.08
N GLN A 2 -2.15 -61.37 -25.88
CA GLN A 2 -3.37 -61.55 -25.06
C GLN A 2 -3.07 -61.66 -23.56
N GLY A 3 -3.55 -60.67 -22.79
CA GLY A 3 -3.48 -60.56 -21.32
C GLY A 3 -3.28 -59.09 -20.91
N ASP A 4 -4.30 -58.23 -20.87
CA ASP A 4 -5.40 -58.06 -19.90
C ASP A 4 -5.03 -57.40 -18.55
N HIS A 5 -5.60 -56.19 -18.38
CA HIS A 5 -6.24 -55.58 -17.20
C HIS A 5 -5.56 -55.56 -15.82
N ALA A 6 -5.38 -54.34 -15.26
CA ALA A 6 -5.96 -53.95 -13.96
C ALA A 6 -5.88 -52.42 -13.74
N ALA A 7 -7.04 -51.76 -13.77
CA ALA A 7 -7.26 -50.41 -13.29
C ALA A 7 -7.56 -50.46 -11.79
N LEU A 8 -6.88 -49.65 -10.97
CA LEU A 8 -7.22 -49.47 -9.56
C LEU A 8 -7.86 -48.09 -9.36
N HIS A 9 -9.18 -48.13 -9.21
CA HIS A 9 -10.06 -47.02 -8.91
C HIS A 9 -10.11 -46.86 -7.38
N VAL A 10 -9.64 -45.74 -6.84
CA VAL A 10 -9.83 -45.39 -5.42
C VAL A 10 -10.88 -44.30 -5.33
N ALA A 11 -12.05 -44.66 -4.81
CA ALA A 11 -13.09 -43.76 -4.39
C ALA A 11 -12.83 -43.31 -2.95
N ASP A 12 -13.00 -42.03 -2.65
CA ASP A 12 -13.12 -41.55 -1.27
C ASP A 12 -14.37 -40.65 -1.13
N PRO A 13 -15.35 -41.03 -0.28
CA PRO A 13 -16.60 -40.32 -0.07
C PRO A 13 -16.48 -39.39 1.15
N GLY A 14 -16.73 -38.10 0.99
CA GLY A 14 -16.63 -37.20 2.14
C GLY A 14 -17.10 -35.77 1.95
N ARG A 15 -18.13 -35.52 1.14
CA ARG A 15 -18.70 -34.16 0.98
C ARG A 15 -19.93 -33.99 1.86
N GLN A 16 -19.70 -33.80 3.16
CA GLN A 16 -20.75 -33.45 4.09
C GLN A 16 -21.16 -31.98 3.97
N HIS A 17 -22.47 -31.81 3.94
CA HIS A 17 -23.25 -30.60 4.05
C HIS A 17 -22.73 -29.58 5.07
N ARG A 18 -22.71 -28.31 4.66
CA ARG A 18 -23.18 -27.24 5.55
C ARG A 18 -23.96 -26.19 4.78
N ALA A 19 -25.26 -26.27 4.95
CA ALA A 19 -26.24 -25.24 4.66
C ALA A 19 -26.11 -24.08 5.65
N GLY A 20 -26.38 -22.87 5.17
CA GLY A 20 -26.38 -21.61 5.91
C GLY A 20 -26.65 -20.48 4.90
N LEU A 21 -27.86 -20.35 4.33
CA LEU A 21 -29.09 -19.78 4.91
C LEU A 21 -28.92 -18.31 5.32
N HIS A 22 -29.77 -17.47 4.71
CA HIS A 22 -30.02 -16.04 4.93
C HIS A 22 -28.96 -15.07 4.37
N ARG A 23 -29.31 -14.00 3.66
CA ARG A 23 -30.51 -13.16 3.77
C ARG A 23 -30.72 -12.42 2.44
N ARG A 24 -31.94 -12.53 1.91
CA ARG A 24 -32.48 -11.68 0.84
C ARG A 24 -32.69 -10.28 1.40
N ASP A 25 -31.94 -9.28 0.92
CA ASP A 25 -32.35 -7.89 1.08
C ASP A 25 -33.32 -7.53 -0.04
N GLN A 26 -34.59 -7.63 0.33
CA GLN A 26 -35.74 -7.11 -0.39
C GLN A 26 -35.61 -5.59 -0.49
N LYS A 27 -35.53 -5.07 -1.71
CA LYS A 27 -35.82 -3.65 -1.97
C LYS A 27 -37.33 -3.44 -1.76
N PRO A 28 -37.76 -2.54 -0.86
CA PRO A 28 -39.16 -2.17 -0.77
C PRO A 28 -39.56 -1.36 -2.01
N ALA A 29 -40.55 -1.87 -2.73
CA ALA A 29 -41.26 -1.15 -3.77
C ALA A 29 -42.04 0.01 -3.12
N LEU A 30 -41.82 1.23 -3.60
CA LEU A 30 -42.61 2.39 -3.20
C LEU A 30 -44.01 2.31 -3.84
N PRO A 31 -45.08 2.60 -3.08
CA PRO A 31 -46.43 2.57 -3.60
C PRO A 31 -46.71 3.76 -4.52
N ARG A 32 -47.37 3.47 -5.64
CA ARG A 32 -48.14 4.46 -6.42
C ARG A 32 -49.33 4.93 -5.58
N PRO A 33 -49.68 6.23 -5.60
CA PRO A 33 -51.04 6.66 -5.38
C PRO A 33 -51.73 6.86 -6.74
N ASP A 34 -52.66 5.96 -7.03
CA ASP A 34 -53.69 6.15 -8.04
C ASP A 34 -54.73 7.20 -7.56
N VAL A 35 -54.96 8.17 -8.44
CA VAL A 35 -56.26 8.63 -8.97
C VAL A 35 -57.46 8.63 -7.99
N LEU A 36 -58.05 9.81 -7.73
CA LEU A 36 -59.38 10.19 -8.26
C LEU A 36 -59.97 11.46 -7.61
N SER A 37 -60.56 12.25 -8.52
CA SER A 37 -61.81 13.00 -8.39
C SER A 37 -61.90 14.27 -7.56
N ALA A 38 -61.89 15.37 -8.32
CA ALA A 38 -63.02 16.29 -8.51
C ALA A 38 -63.55 17.07 -7.29
N MET A 39 -63.22 18.37 -7.26
CA MET A 39 -64.13 19.37 -6.72
C MET A 39 -64.05 20.68 -7.51
N CYS A 40 -65.22 21.18 -7.85
CA CYS A 40 -65.54 22.25 -8.80
C CYS A 40 -64.84 23.60 -8.57
N PRO A 41 -64.73 24.44 -9.61
CA PRO A 41 -64.17 25.78 -9.51
C PRO A 41 -65.15 26.72 -8.78
N ARG A 42 -64.70 27.34 -7.68
CA ARG A 42 -65.35 28.51 -7.11
C ARG A 42 -64.72 29.77 -7.72
N PRO A 43 -65.49 30.64 -8.40
CA PRO A 43 -65.01 31.96 -8.81
C PRO A 43 -64.99 32.85 -7.56
N SER A 44 -63.89 32.78 -6.80
CA SER A 44 -63.62 33.78 -5.76
C SER A 44 -62.95 34.98 -6.42
N PHE A 45 -63.69 36.06 -6.46
CA PHE A 45 -63.31 37.42 -6.84
C PHE A 45 -61.80 37.68 -6.71
N LEU A 46 -61.15 37.86 -7.86
CA LEU A 46 -59.80 38.38 -7.97
C LEU A 46 -59.77 39.78 -7.32
N ARG A 47 -59.35 39.85 -6.06
CA ARG A 47 -58.82 41.09 -5.51
C ARG A 47 -57.59 41.44 -6.35
N PRO A 48 -57.47 42.67 -6.89
CA PRO A 48 -56.24 43.10 -7.54
C PRO A 48 -55.11 42.96 -6.50
N ARG A 49 -54.23 41.98 -6.71
CA ARG A 49 -52.94 41.94 -6.03
C ARG A 49 -52.28 43.26 -6.42
N ARG A 50 -52.24 44.22 -5.50
CA ARG A 50 -51.33 45.35 -5.59
C ARG A 50 -49.95 44.74 -5.82
N CYS A 51 -49.43 44.82 -7.04
CA CYS A 51 -48.06 44.46 -7.32
C CYS A 51 -47.23 45.22 -6.29
N PRO A 52 -46.49 44.53 -5.38
CA PRO A 52 -45.62 45.24 -4.47
C PRO A 52 -44.70 46.08 -5.34
N GLY A 53 -44.79 47.40 -5.20
CA GLY A 53 -44.02 48.34 -6.00
C GLY A 53 -42.56 47.92 -5.90
N ARG A 54 -41.92 47.72 -7.05
CA ARG A 54 -40.50 47.36 -7.13
C ARG A 54 -39.70 48.53 -6.53
N ARG A 55 -39.43 48.46 -5.22
CA ARG A 55 -38.50 49.36 -4.55
C ARG A 55 -37.11 48.87 -4.92
N GLY A 56 -36.38 49.69 -5.69
CA GLY A 56 -34.97 49.44 -5.96
C GLY A 56 -34.15 49.57 -4.67
N PHE A 57 -33.12 48.77 -4.53
CA PHE A 57 -32.16 48.88 -3.43
C PHE A 57 -31.37 50.19 -3.55
N SER A 58 -31.10 50.83 -2.42
CA SER A 58 -30.21 52.00 -2.42
C SER A 58 -28.77 51.55 -2.68
N LEU A 59 -27.97 52.40 -3.33
CA LEU A 59 -26.55 52.10 -3.61
C LEU A 59 -25.79 51.78 -2.32
N VAL A 60 -26.09 52.49 -1.23
CA VAL A 60 -25.48 52.27 0.09
C VAL A 60 -25.80 50.88 0.64
N GLU A 61 -27.04 50.42 0.51
CA GLU A 61 -27.45 49.08 0.96
C GLU A 61 -26.71 47.98 0.20
N VAL A 62 -26.51 48.16 -1.11
CA VAL A 62 -25.72 47.22 -1.93
C VAL A 62 -24.24 47.22 -1.52
N MET A 63 -23.65 48.38 -1.24
CA MET A 63 -22.26 48.45 -0.77
C MET A 63 -22.06 47.77 0.59
N VAL A 64 -22.99 47.99 1.53
CA VAL A 64 -22.93 47.34 2.84
C VAL A 64 -23.15 45.82 2.72
N ALA A 65 -24.14 45.38 1.93
CA ALA A 65 -24.41 43.96 1.71
C ALA A 65 -23.23 43.24 1.06
N THR A 66 -22.59 43.85 0.06
CA THR A 66 -21.42 43.28 -0.62
C THR A 66 -20.19 43.20 0.30
N ALA A 67 -19.98 44.18 1.19
CA ALA A 67 -18.91 44.15 2.18
C ALA A 67 -19.11 43.04 3.23
N ILE A 68 -20.33 42.85 3.73
CA ILE A 68 -20.63 41.77 4.68
C ILE A 68 -20.49 40.41 3.99
N LEU A 69 -21.00 40.28 2.76
CA LEU A 69 -20.90 39.04 1.99
C LEU A 69 -19.43 38.66 1.72
N SER A 70 -18.58 39.61 1.35
CA SER A 70 -17.17 39.33 1.06
C SER A 70 -16.43 38.85 2.31
N LEU A 71 -16.69 39.44 3.49
CA LEU A 71 -16.13 38.99 4.76
C LEU A 71 -16.56 37.55 5.09
N VAL A 72 -17.84 37.22 4.90
CA VAL A 72 -18.35 35.86 5.14
C VAL A 72 -17.70 34.86 4.19
N VAL A 73 -17.53 35.20 2.91
CA VAL A 73 -16.87 34.33 1.92
C VAL A 73 -15.41 34.09 2.28
N ILE A 74 -14.66 35.11 2.72
CA ILE A 74 -13.26 34.97 3.17
C ILE A 74 -13.17 34.02 4.38
N MET A 75 -14.11 34.14 5.33
CA MET A 75 -14.15 33.27 6.50
C MET A 75 -14.44 31.82 6.13
N ILE A 76 -15.41 31.58 5.24
CA ILE A 76 -15.74 30.23 4.76
C ILE A 76 -14.58 29.62 3.97
N LEU A 77 -13.92 30.41 3.12
CA LEU A 77 -12.78 29.94 2.33
C LEU A 77 -11.60 29.52 3.24
N SER A 78 -11.32 30.30 4.29
CA SER A 78 -10.29 29.98 5.27
C SER A 78 -10.60 28.67 6.00
N LEU A 79 -11.86 28.48 6.41
CA LEU A 79 -12.31 27.23 7.01
C LEU A 79 -12.15 26.05 6.04
N PHE A 80 -12.54 26.22 4.78
CA PHE A 80 -12.45 25.18 3.76
C PHE A 80 -11.01 24.72 3.51
N ILE A 81 -10.06 25.65 3.43
CA ILE A 81 -8.63 25.31 3.26
C ILE A 81 -8.13 24.49 4.45
N ASN A 82 -8.49 24.86 5.68
CA ASN A 82 -8.12 24.11 6.87
C ASN A 82 -8.74 22.70 6.90
N LEU A 83 -10.00 22.59 6.47
CA LEU A 83 -10.72 21.32 6.40
C LEU A 83 -10.09 20.39 5.35
N MET A 84 -9.70 20.92 4.19
CA MET A 84 -8.98 20.19 3.15
C MET A 84 -7.61 19.69 3.61
N LYS A 85 -6.85 20.51 4.34
CA LYS A 85 -5.56 20.10 4.93
C LYS A 85 -5.75 18.93 5.92
N SER A 86 -6.74 19.03 6.79
CA SER A 86 -7.08 17.97 7.74
C SER A 86 -7.52 16.68 7.04
N TYR A 87 -8.38 16.80 6.03
CA TYR A 87 -8.85 15.66 5.24
C TYR A 87 -7.71 14.93 4.54
N LYS A 88 -6.81 15.66 3.85
CA LYS A 88 -5.63 15.07 3.19
C LYS A 88 -4.74 14.32 4.18
N TYR A 89 -4.50 14.89 5.36
CA TYR A 89 -3.70 14.24 6.40
C TYR A 89 -4.31 12.92 6.88
N ASN A 90 -5.62 12.90 7.11
CA ASN A 90 -6.32 11.69 7.58
C ASN A 90 -6.35 10.59 6.51
N THR A 91 -6.62 10.94 5.25
CA THR A 91 -6.58 9.99 4.13
C THR A 91 -5.20 9.39 3.94
N PHE A 92 -4.15 10.21 4.05
CA PHE A 92 -2.76 9.74 3.96
C PHE A 92 -2.40 8.77 5.09
N ARG A 93 -2.76 9.09 6.34
CA ARG A 93 -2.56 8.17 7.49
C ARG A 93 -3.25 6.83 7.29
N LEU A 94 -4.47 6.84 6.73
CA LEU A 94 -5.21 5.61 6.47
C LEU A 94 -4.52 4.77 5.39
N SER A 95 -4.07 5.39 4.30
CA SER A 95 -3.34 4.69 3.23
C SER A 95 -2.06 4.05 3.77
N ILE A 96 -1.27 4.80 4.55
CA ILE A 96 -0.05 4.27 5.18
C ILE A 96 -0.35 3.05 6.04
N ASN A 97 -1.35 3.14 6.93
CA ASN A 97 -1.66 2.03 7.82
C ASN A 97 -2.12 0.79 7.06
N ARG A 98 -2.77 0.96 5.90
CA ARG A 98 -3.11 -0.15 5.01
C ARG A 98 -1.85 -0.74 4.38
N ASP A 99 -1.02 0.09 3.76
CA ASP A 99 0.18 -0.34 3.03
C ASP A 99 1.16 -1.09 3.96
N ILE A 100 1.32 -0.64 5.21
CA ILE A 100 2.16 -1.34 6.19
C ILE A 100 1.58 -2.68 6.59
N ARG A 101 0.27 -2.78 6.82
CA ARG A 101 -0.35 -4.06 7.16
C ARG A 101 -0.19 -5.04 6.01
N THR A 102 -0.37 -4.57 4.77
CA THR A 102 -0.11 -5.38 3.58
C THR A 102 1.36 -5.80 3.52
N PHE A 103 2.30 -4.87 3.71
CA PHE A 103 3.73 -5.17 3.73
C PHE A 103 4.12 -6.17 4.82
N THR A 104 3.69 -5.97 6.06
CA THR A 104 4.00 -6.89 7.16
C THR A 104 3.38 -8.26 6.92
N ASN A 105 2.14 -8.33 6.40
CA ASN A 105 1.50 -9.60 6.07
C ASN A 105 2.25 -10.34 4.95
N GLU A 106 2.57 -9.64 3.85
CA GLU A 106 3.33 -10.22 2.74
C GLU A 106 4.73 -10.64 3.17
N LEU A 107 5.44 -9.80 3.92
CA LEU A 107 6.79 -10.11 4.38
C LEU A 107 6.77 -11.31 5.34
N THR A 108 5.81 -11.36 6.27
CA THR A 108 5.67 -12.49 7.20
C THR A 108 5.35 -13.78 6.45
N ASP A 109 4.42 -13.74 5.50
CA ASP A 109 4.03 -14.90 4.70
C ASP A 109 5.20 -15.41 3.85
N THR A 110 5.82 -14.53 3.06
CA THR A 110 6.96 -14.89 2.21
C THR A 110 8.19 -15.35 3.01
N ALA A 111 8.50 -14.71 4.13
CA ALA A 111 9.63 -15.11 4.95
C ALA A 111 9.39 -16.44 5.67
N THR A 112 8.16 -16.74 6.07
CA THR A 112 7.81 -18.03 6.73
C THR A 112 8.10 -19.22 5.82
N TYR A 113 7.90 -19.06 4.51
CA TYR A 113 8.16 -20.09 3.51
C TYR A 113 9.56 -20.03 2.89
N ALA A 114 10.33 -18.98 3.14
CA ALA A 114 11.69 -18.86 2.63
C ALA A 114 12.62 -19.84 3.36
N ASN A 115 13.55 -20.45 2.61
CA ASN A 115 14.54 -21.36 3.19
C ASN A 115 15.64 -20.61 3.92
N TYR A 116 16.06 -19.45 3.42
CA TYR A 116 17.00 -18.56 4.09
C TYR A 116 16.87 -17.13 3.54
N PHE A 117 17.54 -16.19 4.19
CA PHE A 117 17.54 -14.78 3.80
C PHE A 117 18.96 -14.23 3.70
N VAL A 118 19.10 -13.14 2.93
CA VAL A 118 20.33 -12.36 2.84
C VAL A 118 19.96 -10.89 2.85
N ILE A 119 20.66 -10.08 3.63
CA ILE A 119 20.53 -8.62 3.59
C ILE A 119 21.72 -8.06 2.80
N LEU A 120 21.45 -7.10 1.93
CA LEU A 120 22.43 -6.38 1.13
C LEU A 120 22.39 -4.89 1.50
N GLU A 121 23.51 -4.20 1.32
CA GLU A 121 23.64 -2.78 1.69
C GLU A 121 22.61 -1.89 0.96
N ASP A 122 22.50 -2.09 -0.35
CA ASP A 122 21.56 -1.44 -1.26
C ASP A 122 21.36 -2.37 -2.49
N PHE A 123 20.27 -2.17 -3.21
CA PHE A 123 20.03 -2.86 -4.47
C PHE A 123 21.01 -2.43 -5.58
N SER A 124 21.46 -1.18 -5.55
CA SER A 124 22.40 -0.63 -6.54
C SER A 124 23.83 -1.13 -6.33
N SER A 125 24.29 -1.24 -5.07
CA SER A 125 25.61 -1.71 -4.66
C SER A 125 25.61 -3.16 -4.15
N ARG A 126 24.74 -4.00 -4.72
CA ARG A 126 24.52 -5.38 -4.30
C ARG A 126 25.71 -6.32 -4.49
N THR A 127 26.67 -5.96 -5.34
CA THR A 127 27.88 -6.73 -5.59
C THR A 127 29.13 -5.92 -5.29
N THR A 128 30.15 -6.62 -4.79
CA THR A 128 31.49 -6.11 -4.52
C THR A 128 32.48 -6.96 -5.30
N GLY A 129 33.46 -6.32 -5.93
CA GLY A 129 34.53 -6.98 -6.68
C GLY A 129 34.67 -6.44 -8.10
N PRO A 130 35.75 -6.82 -8.81
CA PRO A 130 35.91 -6.48 -10.21
C PRO A 130 34.89 -7.23 -11.08
N GLU A 131 34.48 -6.61 -12.18
CA GLU A 131 33.54 -7.18 -13.16
C GLU A 131 33.99 -8.59 -13.57
N GLY A 132 33.08 -9.56 -13.46
CA GLY A 132 33.36 -10.98 -13.75
C GLY A 132 33.84 -11.81 -12.55
N SER A 133 34.10 -11.21 -11.38
CA SER A 133 34.39 -11.90 -10.11
C SER A 133 33.60 -11.29 -8.95
N GLU A 134 32.36 -10.90 -9.23
CA GLU A 134 31.48 -10.24 -8.27
C GLU A 134 31.03 -11.19 -7.16
N VAL A 135 31.11 -10.69 -5.92
CA VAL A 135 30.59 -11.35 -4.73
C VAL A 135 29.45 -10.49 -4.18
N LEU A 136 28.44 -11.10 -3.59
CA LEU A 136 27.37 -10.35 -2.96
C LEU A 136 27.88 -9.52 -1.78
N ALA A 137 27.48 -8.25 -1.73
CA ALA A 137 27.75 -7.34 -0.63
C ALA A 137 26.80 -7.64 0.55
N THR A 138 26.94 -8.83 1.15
CA THR A 138 26.07 -9.30 2.22
C THR A 138 26.38 -8.62 3.54
N MET A 139 25.34 -8.17 4.24
CA MET A 139 25.43 -7.60 5.58
C MET A 139 25.48 -8.72 6.63
N GLY A 140 26.53 -8.72 7.45
CA GLY A 140 26.74 -9.67 8.54
C GLY A 140 25.83 -9.43 9.75
N ASP A 141 26.09 -10.15 10.83
CA ASP A 141 25.36 -9.97 12.10
C ASP A 141 25.60 -8.57 12.68
N GLY A 142 24.53 -7.93 13.15
CA GLY A 142 24.57 -6.57 13.69
C GLY A 142 24.68 -5.46 12.64
N GLU A 143 24.76 -5.83 11.36
CA GLU A 143 24.77 -4.88 10.24
C GLU A 143 23.36 -4.62 9.71
N SER A 144 23.23 -3.56 8.92
CA SER A 144 21.96 -3.11 8.39
C SER A 144 22.09 -2.71 6.93
N GLY A 145 21.05 -2.98 6.15
CA GLY A 145 21.01 -2.71 4.72
C GLY A 145 19.61 -2.34 4.23
N ASP A 146 19.53 -1.89 2.98
CA ASP A 146 18.30 -1.42 2.35
C ASP A 146 17.68 -2.45 1.40
N CYS A 147 18.30 -3.62 1.23
CA CYS A 147 17.75 -4.70 0.42
C CYS A 147 17.73 -6.01 1.19
N LEU A 148 16.57 -6.66 1.24
CA LEU A 148 16.33 -7.97 1.81
C LEU A 148 15.99 -8.96 0.70
N LEU A 149 16.71 -10.06 0.64
CA LEU A 149 16.45 -11.19 -0.26
C LEU A 149 15.94 -12.38 0.53
N LEU A 150 14.85 -12.97 0.05
CA LEU A 150 14.28 -14.22 0.53
C LEU A 150 14.42 -15.27 -0.56
N ILE A 151 15.09 -16.36 -0.23
CA ILE A 151 15.50 -17.38 -1.20
C ILE A 151 14.73 -18.65 -0.94
N PHE A 152 14.14 -19.18 -2.02
CA PHE A 152 13.37 -20.41 -2.03
C PHE A 152 14.12 -21.44 -2.85
N LYS A 153 14.47 -22.54 -2.20
CA LYS A 153 15.17 -23.67 -2.80
C LYS A 153 14.17 -24.65 -3.42
N ASP A 154 14.63 -25.41 -4.40
CA ASP A 154 13.85 -26.52 -4.95
C ASP A 154 13.73 -27.64 -3.90
N PRO A 155 12.52 -28.13 -3.57
CA PRO A 155 12.35 -29.23 -2.62
C PRO A 155 13.03 -30.54 -3.04
N ALA A 156 13.36 -30.70 -4.33
CA ALA A 156 14.08 -31.87 -4.83
C ALA A 156 15.61 -31.72 -4.74
N ASP A 157 16.13 -30.49 -4.69
CA ASP A 157 17.57 -30.20 -4.76
C ASP A 157 17.89 -28.85 -4.07
N ASP A 158 18.43 -28.94 -2.84
CA ASP A 158 18.78 -27.78 -2.01
C ASP A 158 19.91 -26.90 -2.58
N THR A 159 20.55 -27.33 -3.67
CA THR A 159 21.56 -26.52 -4.38
C THR A 159 20.97 -25.57 -5.40
N LYS A 160 19.70 -25.76 -5.77
CA LYS A 160 19.02 -24.98 -6.81
C LYS A 160 18.05 -23.97 -6.21
N ILE A 161 17.97 -22.81 -6.84
CA ILE A 161 17.04 -21.75 -6.48
C ILE A 161 15.84 -21.84 -7.41
N GLN A 162 14.65 -21.94 -6.83
CA GLN A 162 13.39 -22.01 -7.56
C GLN A 162 12.71 -20.63 -7.64
N ARG A 163 12.83 -19.82 -6.58
CA ARG A 163 12.21 -18.49 -6.51
C ARG A 163 13.06 -17.56 -5.66
N LEU A 164 13.12 -16.31 -6.08
CA LEU A 164 13.78 -15.22 -5.37
C LEU A 164 12.80 -14.07 -5.21
N ILE A 165 12.56 -13.67 -3.96
CA ILE A 165 11.77 -12.49 -3.65
C ILE A 165 12.69 -11.48 -2.98
N GLY A 166 12.75 -10.27 -3.52
CA GLY A 166 13.52 -9.20 -2.91
C GLY A 166 12.63 -8.02 -2.55
N TYR A 167 12.87 -7.48 -1.36
CA TYR A 167 12.32 -6.21 -0.89
C TYR A 167 13.47 -5.22 -0.80
N TYR A 168 13.30 -4.03 -1.33
CA TYR A 168 14.33 -3.01 -1.21
C TYR A 168 13.73 -1.63 -1.05
N HIS A 169 14.47 -0.79 -0.32
CA HIS A 169 14.19 0.62 -0.18
C HIS A 169 14.88 1.36 -1.32
N ASP A 170 14.15 2.26 -1.99
CA ASP A 170 14.63 3.08 -3.10
C ASP A 170 14.74 4.53 -2.61
N PRO A 171 15.74 4.87 -1.77
CA PRO A 171 15.85 6.18 -1.15
C PRO A 171 16.25 7.28 -2.14
N ASP A 172 15.63 8.45 -2.00
CA ASP A 172 16.12 9.69 -2.58
C ASP A 172 17.37 10.22 -1.84
N SER A 173 17.85 11.40 -2.25
CA SER A 173 18.99 12.07 -1.61
C SER A 173 18.80 12.38 -0.12
N ASP A 174 17.55 12.43 0.35
CA ASP A 174 17.18 12.68 1.74
C ASP A 174 16.96 11.37 2.53
N GLY A 175 17.21 10.22 1.92
CA GLY A 175 16.95 8.91 2.50
C GLY A 175 15.46 8.55 2.54
N LEU A 176 14.63 9.26 1.78
CA LEU A 176 13.18 9.08 1.69
C LEU A 176 12.85 8.32 0.41
N GLY A 177 12.17 7.19 0.54
CA GLY A 177 11.90 6.34 -0.61
C GLY A 177 10.78 5.35 -0.40
N PRO A 178 10.13 4.88 -1.46
CA PRO A 178 9.20 3.76 -1.37
C PRO A 178 9.96 2.47 -1.07
N VAL A 179 9.21 1.47 -0.59
CA VAL A 179 9.70 0.09 -0.51
C VAL A 179 9.10 -0.69 -1.66
N ARG A 180 9.97 -1.20 -2.51
CA ARG A 180 9.63 -1.95 -3.72
C ARG A 180 9.85 -3.44 -3.51
N LYS A 181 9.20 -4.24 -4.35
CA LYS A 181 9.38 -5.69 -4.38
C LYS A 181 9.57 -6.19 -5.79
N PHE A 182 10.44 -7.17 -5.94
CA PHE A 182 10.49 -8.03 -7.12
C PHE A 182 10.27 -9.48 -6.71
N ASP A 183 9.71 -10.25 -7.63
CA ASP A 183 9.44 -11.67 -7.48
C ASP A 183 9.86 -12.35 -8.77
N SER A 184 10.90 -13.18 -8.70
CA SER A 184 11.47 -13.88 -9.84
C SER A 184 11.38 -15.37 -9.59
N THR A 185 10.66 -16.06 -10.47
CA THR A 185 10.52 -17.51 -10.45
C THR A 185 11.37 -18.12 -11.56
N PHE A 186 11.99 -19.25 -11.25
CA PHE A 186 12.89 -19.95 -12.15
C PHE A 186 12.45 -21.41 -12.28
N SER A 187 12.55 -21.95 -13.50
CA SER A 187 12.70 -23.40 -13.64
C SER A 187 14.09 -23.73 -13.10
N PRO A 188 14.22 -24.63 -12.10
CA PRO A 188 15.29 -24.63 -11.10
C PRO A 188 16.65 -24.18 -11.64
N SER A 189 17.27 -23.20 -10.98
CA SER A 189 18.57 -22.67 -11.42
C SER A 189 19.61 -23.78 -11.54
N SER A 190 20.67 -23.55 -12.30
CA SER A 190 21.81 -24.46 -12.23
C SER A 190 22.44 -24.39 -10.84
N SER A 191 23.01 -25.51 -10.37
CA SER A 191 23.61 -25.61 -9.03
C SER A 191 24.85 -24.71 -8.84
N SER A 192 25.41 -24.18 -9.92
CA SER A 192 26.54 -23.24 -9.93
C SER A 192 26.13 -21.77 -10.12
N THR A 193 24.83 -21.46 -10.25
CA THR A 193 24.37 -20.09 -10.53
C THR A 193 24.56 -19.21 -9.30
N GLN A 194 25.37 -18.15 -9.43
CA GLN A 194 25.60 -17.18 -8.35
C GLN A 194 24.33 -16.33 -8.13
N LEU A 195 23.96 -16.11 -6.87
CA LEU A 195 22.69 -15.44 -6.52
C LEU A 195 22.55 -14.03 -7.13
N TRP A 196 23.63 -13.27 -7.33
CA TRP A 196 23.56 -11.95 -7.97
C TRP A 196 23.13 -12.01 -9.45
N THR A 197 23.41 -13.11 -10.16
CA THR A 197 22.99 -13.28 -11.56
C THR A 197 21.47 -13.49 -11.70
N LEU A 198 20.83 -13.98 -10.65
CA LEU A 198 19.39 -14.20 -10.59
C LEU A 198 18.60 -12.94 -10.22
N MET A 199 19.28 -11.89 -9.76
CA MET A 199 18.63 -10.63 -9.41
C MET A 199 18.27 -9.81 -10.67
N PRO A 200 17.13 -9.11 -10.69
CA PRO A 200 16.80 -8.20 -11.78
C PRO A 200 17.89 -7.16 -12.01
N ALA A 201 18.09 -6.69 -13.24
CA ALA A 201 19.11 -5.68 -13.53
C ALA A 201 18.91 -4.42 -12.64
N THR A 202 20.01 -3.76 -12.25
CA THR A 202 19.97 -2.54 -11.43
C THR A 202 19.19 -1.41 -12.12
N SER A 203 19.11 -1.41 -13.45
CA SER A 203 18.27 -0.50 -14.23
C SER A 203 16.77 -0.60 -13.95
N THR A 204 16.30 -1.70 -13.34
CA THR A 204 14.90 -1.92 -12.95
C THR A 204 14.57 -1.38 -11.55
N LEU A 205 15.52 -0.73 -10.86
CA LEU A 205 15.39 -0.20 -9.50
C LEU A 205 14.11 0.65 -9.32
N HIS A 206 13.78 1.51 -10.29
CA HIS A 206 12.63 2.42 -10.17
C HIS A 206 11.34 1.90 -10.82
N THR A 207 11.35 0.70 -11.42
CA THR A 207 10.22 0.17 -12.20
C THR A 207 9.44 -0.93 -11.49
N ASN A 208 10.02 -1.52 -10.44
CA ASN A 208 9.36 -2.58 -9.69
C ASN A 208 8.18 -2.02 -8.87
N PRO A 209 7.13 -2.82 -8.62
CA PRO A 209 5.95 -2.37 -7.90
C PRO A 209 6.28 -1.94 -6.46
N ASP A 210 5.66 -0.84 -6.05
CA ASP A 210 5.71 -0.35 -4.66
C ASP A 210 4.79 -1.19 -3.79
N ILE A 211 5.29 -1.69 -2.67
CA ILE A 211 4.42 -2.22 -1.60
C ILE A 211 4.07 -1.10 -0.64
N ILE A 212 5.06 -0.26 -0.33
CA ILE A 212 4.84 0.95 0.44
C ILE A 212 5.16 2.12 -0.46
N SER A 213 4.08 2.78 -0.91
CA SER A 213 4.15 3.96 -1.78
C SER A 213 4.60 5.22 -1.04
N ALA A 214 4.44 5.25 0.29
CA ALA A 214 4.81 6.40 1.11
C ALA A 214 6.33 6.46 1.31
N GLY A 215 6.88 7.68 1.36
CA GLY A 215 8.29 7.93 1.68
C GLY A 215 8.64 7.39 3.07
N ILE A 216 9.36 6.29 3.09
CA ILE A 216 9.97 5.70 4.28
C ILE A 216 11.40 6.19 4.40
N VAL A 217 11.82 6.42 5.63
CA VAL A 217 13.22 6.55 6.02
C VAL A 217 13.59 5.35 6.86
N GLY A 218 14.65 4.65 6.47
CA GLY A 218 15.25 3.60 7.28
C GLY A 218 15.63 4.12 8.67
N ARG A 219 15.49 3.29 9.70
CA ARG A 219 15.92 3.59 11.08
C ARG A 219 16.67 2.43 11.73
N ALA A 220 16.97 1.37 10.98
CA ALA A 220 17.93 0.38 11.39
C ALA A 220 19.29 1.07 11.49
N THR A 221 19.89 0.96 12.67
CA THR A 221 21.26 1.39 12.93
C THR A 221 22.02 0.13 13.33
N GLY A 222 22.91 -0.31 12.45
CA GLY A 222 23.96 -1.27 12.77
C GLY A 222 25.24 -0.55 13.17
N THR A 223 26.38 -1.16 12.85
CA THR A 223 27.70 -0.54 12.99
C THR A 223 27.89 0.70 12.09
N SER A 224 27.06 0.85 11.05
CA SER A 224 27.07 2.00 10.15
C SER A 224 26.23 3.17 10.68
N SER A 225 26.70 4.40 10.47
CA SER A 225 26.00 5.64 10.85
C SER A 225 24.82 5.96 9.92
N VAL A 226 24.71 5.24 8.80
CA VAL A 226 23.66 5.39 7.80
C VAL A 226 22.42 4.64 8.26
N ARG A 227 21.26 5.30 8.19
CA ARG A 227 20.01 4.70 8.62
C ARG A 227 19.44 3.83 7.49
N LYS A 228 19.35 2.54 7.74
CA LYS A 228 18.90 1.53 6.77
C LYS A 228 17.53 0.98 7.15
N LEU A 229 16.87 0.24 6.27
CA LEU A 229 15.53 -0.30 6.56
C LEU A 229 15.58 -1.65 7.29
N PHE A 230 16.48 -2.53 6.87
CA PHE A 230 16.60 -3.90 7.37
C PHE A 230 17.81 -4.03 8.29
N TYR A 231 17.61 -4.64 9.45
CA TYR A 231 18.65 -4.94 10.43
C TYR A 231 18.81 -6.44 10.56
N ASN A 232 20.04 -6.93 10.47
CA ASN A 232 20.36 -8.32 10.68
C ASN A 232 20.49 -8.63 12.18
N PHE A 233 19.58 -9.45 12.71
CA PHE A 233 19.57 -9.86 14.10
C PHE A 233 20.03 -11.33 14.21
N PHE A 234 21.30 -11.52 14.57
CA PHE A 234 21.96 -12.81 14.79
C PHE A 234 21.98 -13.75 13.58
N ASN A 235 21.94 -13.23 12.35
CA ASN A 235 21.81 -14.04 11.11
C ASN A 235 20.62 -15.01 11.13
N ARG A 236 19.61 -14.75 11.97
CA ARG A 236 18.43 -15.62 12.17
C ARG A 236 17.13 -14.89 11.96
N SER A 237 17.12 -13.59 12.24
CA SER A 237 15.95 -12.76 12.13
C SER A 237 16.29 -11.45 11.44
N VAL A 238 15.32 -10.91 10.73
CA VAL A 238 15.38 -9.59 10.13
C VAL A 238 14.49 -8.68 10.95
N MET A 239 15.07 -7.62 11.49
CA MET A 239 14.31 -6.56 12.13
C MET A 239 14.13 -5.41 11.15
N VAL A 240 12.90 -5.11 10.79
CA VAL A 240 12.56 -3.98 9.93
C VAL A 240 12.29 -2.77 10.81
N LYS A 241 13.04 -1.68 10.60
CA LYS A 241 12.86 -0.41 11.32
C LYS A 241 12.70 0.72 10.31
N GLY A 242 11.48 1.24 10.21
CA GLY A 242 11.16 2.33 9.30
C GLY A 242 10.42 3.46 10.01
N GLN A 243 10.69 4.70 9.61
CA GLN A 243 9.87 5.85 9.95
C GLN A 243 9.24 6.40 8.68
N ILE A 244 7.93 6.61 8.73
CA ILE A 244 7.19 7.16 7.61
C ILE A 244 7.05 8.65 7.80
N ASN A 245 7.47 9.39 6.80
CA ASN A 245 7.38 10.84 6.80
C ASN A 245 6.30 11.28 5.82
N TYR A 246 5.44 12.18 6.29
CA TYR A 246 4.57 12.96 5.42
C TYR A 246 5.36 14.16 4.90
N ILE A 247 5.47 14.26 3.59
CA ILE A 247 5.94 15.46 2.91
C ILE A 247 4.70 16.12 2.33
N SER A 248 4.37 17.32 2.82
CA SER A 248 3.32 18.11 2.19
C SER A 248 3.74 18.52 0.78
N THR A 249 2.77 18.79 -0.09
CA THR A 249 3.00 19.21 -1.48
C THR A 249 3.82 20.50 -1.59
N ASP A 250 3.89 21.27 -0.50
CA ASP A 250 4.66 22.51 -0.41
C ASP A 250 6.14 22.27 -0.06
N GLY A 251 6.55 21.01 0.17
CA GLY A 251 7.93 20.60 0.53
C GLY A 251 8.41 21.05 1.91
N LEU A 252 7.74 22.03 2.52
CA LEU A 252 8.19 22.74 3.73
C LEU A 252 7.73 22.10 5.04
N THR A 253 6.73 21.21 5.00
CA THR A 253 6.28 20.50 6.21
C THR A 253 6.53 19.01 6.08
N ARG A 254 7.67 18.57 6.64
CA ARG A 254 7.97 17.16 6.89
C ARG A 254 7.53 16.82 8.31
N ARG A 255 6.53 15.95 8.44
CA ARG A 255 6.11 15.45 9.76
C ARG A 255 6.24 13.95 9.80
N ALA A 256 6.97 13.46 10.80
CA ALA A 256 6.99 12.04 11.14
C ALA A 256 5.56 11.61 11.49
N VAL A 257 5.00 10.69 10.70
CA VAL A 257 3.62 10.23 10.91
C VAL A 257 3.60 9.06 11.88
N SER A 258 4.57 8.15 11.76
CA SER A 258 4.70 6.98 12.63
C SER A 258 6.04 6.28 12.44
N THR A 259 6.46 5.52 13.45
CA THR A 259 7.63 4.64 13.40
C THR A 259 7.15 3.20 13.57
N TYR A 260 7.72 2.27 12.81
CA TYR A 260 7.34 0.87 12.82
C TYR A 260 8.59 0.02 13.00
N ASN A 261 8.51 -0.90 13.96
CA ASN A 261 9.53 -1.88 14.26
C ASN A 261 8.85 -3.24 14.32
N PHE A 262 9.26 -4.17 13.46
CA PHE A 262 8.81 -5.55 13.55
C PHE A 262 9.94 -6.49 13.15
N THR A 263 9.88 -7.71 13.66
CA THR A 263 10.90 -8.73 13.44
C THR A 263 10.27 -9.91 12.74
N VAL A 264 10.93 -10.42 11.71
CA VAL A 264 10.53 -11.62 10.98
C VAL A 264 11.69 -12.60 11.00
N SER A 265 11.40 -13.85 11.34
CA SER A 265 12.39 -14.93 11.33
C SER A 265 11.98 -15.94 10.26
N PRO A 266 12.75 -16.09 9.18
CA PRO A 266 12.56 -17.18 8.25
C PRO A 266 12.72 -18.54 8.93
N ARG A 267 12.17 -19.60 8.33
CA ARG A 267 12.23 -20.96 8.91
C ARG A 267 13.60 -21.65 8.78
N GLY A 268 14.59 -20.98 8.19
CA GLY A 268 15.95 -21.48 7.94
C GLY A 268 16.83 -21.59 9.17
#